data_AF-A0A3P7ZDN5-F1
#
_entry.id   AF-A0A3P7ZDN5-F1
#
_cell.length_a   1.000
_cell.length_b   1.000
_cell.length_c   1.000
_cell.angle_alpha   90.00
_cell.angle_beta   90.00
_cell.angle_gamma   90.00
#
_symmetry.space_group_name_H-M   'P 1'
#
loop_
_entity.id
_entity.type
_entity.pdbx_description
1 polymer ?
#
loop_
_entity_poly.entity_id
_entity_poly.type
_entity_poly.pdbx_seq_one_letter_code
_entity_poly.pdbx_strand_id
1 'polypeptide(L)'
;MTADFRRAFPLRSESHLRRPTPLAATPSLAQISKRLNFDDSLNTSSSNCQAIKTLELKEEVDSLKRQLANAQNDIQRLKASEENGKEHVDQLKSEISKLKRELIRQTHSGELDKVKLELSDVSRSRDEWREASCRFRRYFQCAKTRLGLAEKELRRRGLLNEEMRIALRSAWTSTEYDVDDNRENLCNILRDASNTLEELERDIHGEPENLVDDYLMDITQRSRAHDGCHDSNDTAMIFAPDQSMGSDVSQSILNSTLANTSIDYEKDEKIQRLELENSRLHDRVNILYDRAQKSMLMEEQKHDAEQKYSLLEKNVANILGEFNSLRSACAKKLFDVVDSTSQGRSAEIMKRIQDLNDAVESLQGHLSNARLEAEQAKKEVESLKSERSVLIKKAEHLSSTAEDLRKTLREENEARSALSRIVEGKDAELLLSQEEIMSLQDEVRTLKSDLAEDTTMDDESIQSKRAREEQIMALEAQLRKSEREKEETIRLQAGLTKKYRDMTRTLTGYQIKLKDVDEGICYVNSIYDELEKQFVFKINAETGIVDLLDVGQDVQSQGLLWEEEMRRYIGERHSIPGFLAAVTLQLEARRNLEDVERTQTFSVLHGE
;
A
#
# COMPACT_ATOMS: atom_id res chain seq x y z
N MET A 1 -28.93 -29.28 2.46
CA MET A 1 -27.92 -28.19 2.39
C MET A 1 -26.49 -28.66 2.75
N THR A 2 -26.12 -29.91 2.44
CA THR A 2 -24.75 -30.45 2.65
C THR A 2 -24.07 -30.85 1.34
N ALA A 3 -24.76 -30.70 0.20
CA ALA A 3 -24.24 -31.02 -1.12
C ALA A 3 -23.50 -29.84 -1.79
N ASP A 4 -23.94 -28.60 -1.54
CA ASP A 4 -23.36 -27.43 -2.21
C ASP A 4 -22.02 -26.97 -1.60
N PHE A 5 -21.71 -27.38 -0.36
CA PHE A 5 -20.42 -27.10 0.27
C PHE A 5 -19.26 -27.90 -0.33
N ARG A 6 -19.52 -29.07 -0.94
CA ARG A 6 -18.49 -29.89 -1.61
C ARG A 6 -18.14 -29.41 -3.02
N ARG A 7 -18.91 -28.48 -3.60
CA ARG A 7 -18.62 -27.90 -4.93
C ARG A 7 -17.70 -26.69 -4.89
N ALA A 8 -17.68 -25.94 -3.78
CA ALA A 8 -16.88 -24.72 -3.67
C ALA A 8 -15.41 -24.97 -3.30
N PHE A 9 -15.06 -26.16 -2.79
CA PHE A 9 -13.70 -26.51 -2.40
C PHE A 9 -13.31 -27.90 -2.94
N PRO A 10 -12.73 -27.99 -4.16
CA PRO A 10 -12.11 -29.22 -4.63
C PRO A 10 -10.86 -29.44 -3.78
N LEU A 11 -10.92 -30.38 -2.83
CA LEU A 11 -9.72 -30.90 -2.18
C LEU A 11 -8.78 -31.40 -3.29
N ARG A 12 -7.56 -30.84 -3.31
CA ARG A 12 -6.49 -31.19 -4.25
C ARG A 12 -6.42 -32.71 -4.40
N SER A 13 -6.80 -33.21 -5.56
CA SER A 13 -6.48 -34.56 -6.01
C SER A 13 -4.97 -34.66 -6.12
N GLU A 14 -4.36 -35.38 -5.18
CA GLU A 14 -2.97 -35.80 -5.25
C GLU A 14 -2.72 -36.45 -6.62
N SER A 15 -1.89 -35.78 -7.41
CA SER A 15 -1.47 -36.21 -8.73
C SER A 15 -0.71 -37.54 -8.63
N HIS A 16 -1.30 -38.58 -9.19
CA HIS A 16 -0.68 -39.84 -9.55
C HIS A 16 0.49 -39.62 -10.53
N LEU A 17 1.68 -39.30 -10.03
CA LEU A 17 2.95 -39.39 -10.78
C LEU A 17 4.11 -39.53 -9.79
N ARG A 18 4.15 -40.63 -9.05
CA ARG A 18 5.40 -41.15 -8.47
C ARG A 18 5.58 -42.61 -8.90
N ARG A 19 6.56 -42.81 -9.79
CA ARG A 19 7.14 -44.12 -10.09
C ARG A 19 7.68 -44.74 -8.79
N PRO A 20 7.44 -46.03 -8.54
CA PRO A 20 8.00 -46.72 -7.39
C PRO A 20 9.48 -47.03 -7.62
N THR A 21 10.34 -46.45 -6.79
CA THR A 21 11.71 -46.92 -6.57
C THR A 21 11.64 -48.04 -5.52
N PRO A 22 12.24 -49.23 -5.75
CA PRO A 22 12.12 -50.34 -4.83
C PRO A 22 12.98 -50.10 -3.59
N LEU A 23 12.32 -49.84 -2.45
CA LEU A 23 12.94 -49.90 -1.13
C LEU A 23 13.24 -51.37 -0.80
N ALA A 24 14.54 -51.61 -0.60
CA ALA A 24 15.10 -52.86 -0.15
C ALA A 24 14.38 -53.35 1.12
N ALA A 25 13.88 -54.58 1.04
CA ALA A 25 13.40 -55.32 2.17
C ALA A 25 14.56 -55.52 3.16
N THR A 26 14.45 -54.90 4.33
CA THR A 26 15.20 -55.30 5.53
C THR A 26 14.89 -56.75 5.86
N PRO A 27 15.88 -57.67 5.85
CA PRO A 27 15.64 -59.04 6.26
C PRO A 27 15.49 -59.10 7.79
N SER A 28 14.39 -59.70 8.24
CA SER A 28 14.06 -59.89 9.64
C SER A 28 15.17 -60.64 10.39
N LEU A 29 15.44 -60.19 11.63
CA LEU A 29 16.43 -60.69 12.59
C LEU A 29 16.32 -62.19 12.98
N ALA A 30 15.39 -62.94 12.38
CA ALA A 30 15.15 -64.36 12.65
C ALA A 30 15.94 -65.34 11.74
N GLN A 31 16.66 -64.85 10.71
CA GLN A 31 17.38 -65.70 9.76
C GLN A 31 18.90 -65.83 10.01
N ILE A 32 19.47 -65.14 11.01
CA ILE A 32 20.93 -65.13 11.27
C ILE A 32 21.35 -66.22 12.28
N SER A 33 20.43 -67.06 12.79
CA SER A 33 20.73 -68.02 13.87
C SER A 33 20.84 -69.50 13.46
N LYS A 34 21.02 -69.86 12.19
CA LYS A 34 21.26 -71.27 11.82
C LYS A 34 22.24 -71.41 10.66
N ARG A 35 23.40 -72.02 10.97
CA ARG A 35 24.39 -72.74 10.12
C ARG A 35 25.80 -72.18 10.19
N LEU A 36 26.39 -72.25 11.38
CA LEU A 36 27.82 -72.45 11.58
C LEU A 36 27.97 -73.89 12.12
N ASN A 37 28.21 -74.81 11.20
CA ASN A 37 28.47 -76.24 11.32
C ASN A 37 29.18 -76.57 9.99
N PHE A 38 30.32 -77.23 9.88
CA PHE A 38 31.25 -77.85 10.81
C PHE A 38 32.60 -77.93 10.07
N ASP A 39 33.63 -78.14 10.87
CA ASP A 39 34.95 -78.71 10.58
C ASP A 39 35.13 -79.63 9.37
N ASP A 40 36.43 -79.78 9.06
CA ASP A 40 37.09 -80.93 8.45
C ASP A 40 36.96 -81.09 6.93
N SER A 41 38.05 -80.77 6.22
CA SER A 41 38.99 -81.83 5.79
C SER A 41 40.08 -81.26 4.87
N LEU A 42 41.31 -81.33 5.35
CA LEU A 42 42.52 -81.39 4.54
C LEU A 42 42.52 -82.69 3.69
N ASN A 43 43.44 -82.76 2.71
CA ASN A 43 43.73 -83.87 1.78
C ASN A 43 42.83 -83.90 0.53
N THR A 44 43.31 -84.15 -0.70
CA THR A 44 44.59 -84.67 -1.18
C THR A 44 44.65 -84.40 -2.69
N SER A 45 45.85 -84.11 -3.17
CA SER A 45 46.40 -84.48 -4.49
C SER A 45 45.45 -85.15 -5.49
N SER A 46 45.16 -84.47 -6.60
CA SER A 46 44.95 -85.16 -7.87
C SER A 46 45.35 -84.26 -9.03
N SER A 47 46.48 -84.62 -9.60
CA SER A 47 46.97 -84.23 -10.92
C SER A 47 45.95 -84.61 -11.99
N ASN A 48 44.90 -83.78 -12.15
CA ASN A 48 44.01 -83.75 -13.32
C ASN A 48 43.06 -82.54 -13.31
N CYS A 49 43.48 -81.40 -12.73
CA CYS A 49 42.63 -80.21 -12.58
C CYS A 49 43.09 -78.97 -13.35
N GLN A 50 43.98 -79.10 -14.35
CA GLN A 50 44.23 -78.00 -15.28
C GLN A 50 42.98 -77.70 -16.13
N ALA A 51 42.24 -78.74 -16.55
CA ALA A 51 41.03 -78.58 -17.35
C ALA A 51 39.90 -77.82 -16.60
N ILE A 52 39.73 -78.08 -15.31
CA ILE A 52 38.74 -77.39 -14.48
C ILE A 52 39.15 -75.93 -14.25
N LYS A 53 40.41 -75.66 -13.91
CA LYS A 53 40.93 -74.29 -13.80
C LYS A 53 40.82 -73.51 -15.12
N THR A 54 41.04 -74.15 -16.28
CA THR A 54 40.84 -73.48 -17.57
C THR A 54 39.37 -73.18 -17.86
N LEU A 55 38.44 -73.98 -17.33
CA LEU A 55 37.01 -73.77 -17.51
C LEU A 55 36.50 -72.66 -16.57
N GLU A 56 36.95 -72.64 -15.31
CA GLU A 56 36.70 -71.56 -14.35
C GLU A 56 37.24 -70.21 -14.86
N LEU A 57 38.49 -70.20 -15.37
CA LEU A 57 39.06 -68.99 -15.98
C LEU A 57 38.28 -68.55 -17.22
N LYS A 58 37.73 -69.48 -18.00
CA LYS A 58 36.88 -69.14 -19.16
C LYS A 58 35.56 -68.53 -18.72
N GLU A 59 34.91 -69.10 -17.72
CA GLU A 59 33.67 -68.54 -17.14
C GLU A 59 33.91 -67.17 -16.50
N GLU A 60 35.06 -66.97 -15.85
CA GLU A 60 35.47 -65.68 -15.31
C GLU A 60 35.73 -64.66 -16.42
N VAL A 61 36.43 -65.04 -17.49
CA VAL A 61 36.62 -64.19 -18.68
C VAL A 61 35.27 -63.85 -19.33
N ASP A 62 34.35 -64.80 -19.45
CA ASP A 62 33.02 -64.55 -20.02
C ASP A 62 32.13 -63.70 -19.07
N SER A 63 32.34 -63.80 -17.76
CA SER A 63 31.74 -62.90 -16.75
C SER A 63 32.29 -61.47 -16.88
N LEU A 64 33.62 -61.32 -16.95
CA LEU A 64 34.28 -60.03 -17.13
C LEU A 64 33.92 -59.38 -18.46
N LYS A 65 33.77 -60.14 -19.54
CA LYS A 65 33.26 -59.63 -20.82
C LYS A 65 31.83 -59.09 -20.70
N ARG A 66 30.95 -59.78 -19.97
CA ARG A 66 29.58 -59.31 -19.70
C ARG A 66 29.60 -58.04 -18.85
N GLN A 67 30.44 -57.99 -17.80
CA GLN A 67 30.59 -56.79 -16.97
C GLN A 67 31.12 -55.61 -17.77
N LEU A 68 32.12 -55.82 -18.64
CA LEU A 68 32.67 -54.79 -19.52
C LEU A 68 31.61 -54.27 -20.50
N ALA A 69 30.82 -55.16 -21.10
CA ALA A 69 29.72 -54.77 -21.99
C ALA A 69 28.64 -53.97 -21.26
N ASN A 70 28.29 -54.36 -20.02
CA ASN A 70 27.35 -53.61 -19.19
C ASN A 70 27.89 -52.23 -18.82
N ALA A 71 29.16 -52.14 -18.41
CA ALA A 71 29.80 -50.86 -18.11
C ALA A 71 29.87 -49.94 -19.34
N GLN A 72 30.12 -50.49 -20.53
CA GLN A 72 30.08 -49.74 -21.78
C GLN A 72 28.67 -49.19 -22.09
N ASN A 73 27.63 -50.00 -21.89
CA ASN A 73 26.23 -49.56 -22.05
C ASN A 73 25.86 -48.47 -21.03
N ASP A 74 26.30 -48.60 -19.77
CA ASP A 74 26.09 -47.59 -18.74
C ASP A 74 26.79 -46.28 -19.08
N ILE A 75 28.03 -46.32 -19.59
CA ILE A 75 28.75 -45.13 -20.07
C ILE A 75 28.00 -44.47 -21.22
N GLN A 76 27.49 -45.23 -22.19
CA GLN A 76 26.69 -44.67 -23.29
C GLN A 76 25.40 -44.01 -22.78
N ARG A 77 24.70 -44.65 -21.84
CA ARG A 77 23.50 -44.08 -21.19
C ARG A 77 23.82 -42.79 -20.44
N LEU A 78 24.93 -42.76 -19.70
CA LEU A 78 25.38 -41.55 -18.97
C LEU A 78 25.76 -40.42 -19.93
N LYS A 79 26.45 -40.71 -21.04
CA LYS A 79 26.76 -39.70 -22.07
C LYS A 79 25.50 -39.11 -22.70
N ALA A 80 24.51 -39.94 -23.02
CA ALA A 80 23.22 -39.45 -23.52
C ALA A 80 22.49 -38.58 -22.48
N SER A 81 22.57 -38.95 -21.20
CA SER A 81 22.00 -38.15 -20.10
C SER A 81 22.75 -36.83 -19.89
N GLU A 82 24.08 -36.80 -20.08
CA GLU A 82 24.90 -35.58 -20.00
C GLU A 82 24.54 -34.62 -21.13
N GLU A 83 24.38 -35.12 -22.36
CA GLU A 83 24.02 -34.31 -23.52
C GLU A 83 22.62 -33.69 -23.37
N ASN A 84 21.62 -34.49 -22.97
CA ASN A 84 20.29 -33.97 -22.63
C ASN A 84 20.35 -32.92 -21.50
N GLY A 85 21.26 -33.11 -20.54
CA GLY A 85 21.51 -32.13 -19.47
C GLY A 85 22.05 -30.80 -20.00
N LYS A 86 22.98 -30.84 -20.98
CA LYS A 86 23.51 -29.64 -21.63
C LYS A 86 22.45 -28.90 -22.44
N GLU A 87 21.67 -29.62 -23.24
CA GLU A 87 20.54 -29.03 -23.98
C GLU A 87 19.55 -28.34 -23.05
N HIS A 88 19.23 -28.95 -21.90
CA HIS A 88 18.34 -28.35 -20.91
C HIS A 88 18.94 -27.08 -20.27
N VAL A 89 20.24 -27.08 -19.97
CA VAL A 89 20.93 -25.88 -19.46
C VAL A 89 20.92 -24.75 -20.48
N ASP A 90 21.14 -25.04 -21.76
CA ASP A 90 21.11 -24.03 -22.81
C ASP A 90 19.70 -23.49 -23.07
N GLN A 91 18.67 -24.35 -22.96
CA GLN A 91 17.28 -23.93 -22.96
C GLN A 91 16.98 -22.97 -21.78
N LEU A 92 17.37 -23.33 -20.56
CA LEU A 92 17.18 -22.47 -19.38
C LEU A 92 17.93 -21.14 -19.50
N LYS A 93 19.15 -21.13 -20.05
CA LYS A 93 19.88 -19.89 -20.34
C LYS A 93 19.11 -18.99 -21.31
N SER A 94 18.55 -19.56 -22.38
CA SER A 94 17.75 -18.81 -23.35
C SER A 94 16.48 -18.21 -22.72
N GLU A 95 15.84 -18.96 -21.82
CA GLU A 95 14.64 -18.51 -21.09
C GLU A 95 14.96 -17.40 -20.09
N ILE A 96 16.07 -17.54 -19.33
CA ILE A 96 16.56 -16.49 -18.43
C ILE A 96 16.86 -15.21 -19.21
N SER A 97 17.53 -15.30 -20.37
CA SER A 97 17.80 -14.14 -21.21
C SER A 97 16.52 -13.49 -21.74
N LYS A 98 15.50 -14.27 -22.07
CA LYS A 98 14.17 -13.76 -22.47
C LYS A 98 13.46 -13.05 -21.31
N LEU A 99 13.45 -13.65 -20.12
CA LEU A 99 12.82 -13.06 -18.93
C LEU A 99 13.53 -11.79 -18.47
N LYS A 100 14.87 -11.73 -18.57
CA LYS A 100 15.62 -10.50 -18.28
C LYS A 100 15.23 -9.36 -19.23
N ARG A 101 15.12 -9.63 -20.53
CA ARG A 101 14.65 -8.63 -21.51
C ARG A 101 13.24 -8.15 -21.20
N GLU A 102 12.36 -9.07 -20.84
CA GLU A 102 10.98 -8.74 -20.46
C GLU A 102 10.91 -7.88 -19.20
N LEU A 103 11.69 -8.19 -18.18
CA LEU A 103 11.75 -7.42 -16.94
C LEU A 103 12.26 -6.00 -17.17
N ILE A 104 13.31 -5.85 -17.98
CA ILE A 104 13.85 -4.53 -18.38
C ILE A 104 12.76 -3.74 -19.11
N ARG A 105 12.05 -4.36 -20.06
CA ARG A 105 10.97 -3.74 -20.82
C ARG A 105 9.83 -3.25 -19.92
N GLN A 106 9.40 -4.08 -18.97
CA GLN A 106 8.35 -3.73 -18.00
C GLN A 106 8.77 -2.59 -17.06
N THR A 107 10.04 -2.56 -16.65
CA THR A 107 10.56 -1.50 -15.78
C THR A 107 10.56 -0.16 -16.52
N HIS A 108 11.07 -0.13 -17.75
CA HIS A 108 11.12 1.08 -18.56
C HIS A 108 9.72 1.58 -18.95
N SER A 109 8.77 0.69 -19.26
CA SER A 109 7.40 1.10 -19.55
C SER A 109 6.71 1.75 -18.34
N GLY A 110 6.93 1.22 -17.14
CA GLY A 110 6.36 1.79 -15.91
C GLY A 110 6.90 3.19 -15.58
N GLU A 111 8.20 3.41 -15.80
CA GLU A 111 8.81 4.74 -15.62
C GLU A 111 8.32 5.74 -16.69
N LEU A 112 8.22 5.30 -17.95
CA LEU A 112 7.71 6.13 -19.05
C LEU A 112 6.25 6.57 -18.78
N ASP A 113 5.39 5.66 -18.34
CA ASP A 113 4.00 5.95 -18.00
C ASP A 113 3.90 6.96 -16.85
N LYS A 114 4.78 6.86 -15.85
CA LYS A 114 4.87 7.82 -14.76
C LYS A 114 5.24 9.22 -15.27
N VAL A 115 6.25 9.33 -16.13
CA VAL A 115 6.69 10.63 -16.67
C VAL A 115 5.61 11.23 -17.59
N LYS A 116 4.90 10.41 -18.39
CA LYS A 116 3.75 10.85 -19.18
C LYS A 116 2.63 11.43 -18.31
N LEU A 117 2.34 10.80 -17.17
CA LEU A 117 1.34 11.30 -16.22
C LEU A 117 1.76 12.66 -15.65
N GLU A 118 3.03 12.79 -15.22
CA GLU A 118 3.58 14.05 -14.71
C GLU A 118 3.54 15.17 -15.76
N LEU A 119 3.89 14.86 -17.02
CA LEU A 119 3.82 15.82 -18.13
C LEU A 119 2.38 16.27 -18.42
N SER A 120 1.41 15.36 -18.31
CA SER A 120 -0.02 15.67 -18.46
C SER A 120 -0.51 16.60 -17.35
N ASP A 121 -0.09 16.37 -16.10
CA ASP A 121 -0.41 17.24 -14.96
C ASP A 121 0.19 18.64 -15.11
N VAL A 122 1.45 18.75 -15.54
CA VAL A 122 2.10 20.04 -15.84
C VAL A 122 1.39 20.77 -16.98
N SER A 123 0.97 20.04 -18.03
CA SER A 123 0.23 20.61 -19.15
C SER A 123 -1.13 21.16 -18.73
N ARG A 124 -1.86 20.42 -17.89
CA ARG A 124 -3.12 20.88 -17.30
C ARG A 124 -2.91 22.14 -16.44
N SER A 125 -1.92 22.13 -15.55
CA SER A 125 -1.63 23.28 -14.70
C SER A 125 -1.26 24.52 -15.52
N ARG A 126 -0.46 24.37 -16.59
CA ARG A 126 -0.16 25.45 -17.53
C ARG A 126 -1.44 26.04 -18.13
N ASP A 127 -2.39 25.21 -18.54
CA ASP A 127 -3.61 25.68 -19.20
C ASP A 127 -4.53 26.42 -18.22
N GLU A 128 -4.59 25.98 -16.96
CA GLU A 128 -5.25 26.72 -15.87
C GLU A 128 -4.60 28.09 -15.63
N TRP A 129 -3.27 28.15 -15.54
CA TRP A 129 -2.53 29.42 -15.38
C TRP A 129 -2.69 30.34 -16.59
N ARG A 130 -2.77 29.77 -17.80
CA ARG A 130 -3.07 30.52 -19.03
C ARG A 130 -4.46 31.11 -18.97
N GLU A 131 -5.47 30.34 -18.56
CA GLU A 131 -6.83 30.84 -18.43
C GLU A 131 -6.92 31.95 -17.37
N ALA A 132 -6.29 31.75 -16.20
CA ALA A 132 -6.21 32.75 -15.14
C ALA A 132 -5.55 34.05 -15.64
N SER A 133 -4.44 33.94 -16.38
CA SER A 133 -3.73 35.07 -16.97
C SER A 133 -4.59 35.80 -18.02
N CYS A 134 -5.33 35.07 -18.85
CA CYS A 134 -6.28 35.65 -19.80
C CYS A 134 -7.40 36.41 -19.10
N ARG A 135 -7.97 35.85 -18.02
CA ARG A 135 -8.99 36.53 -17.20
C ARG A 135 -8.41 37.80 -16.56
N PHE A 136 -7.22 37.73 -15.99
CA PHE A 136 -6.52 38.88 -15.41
C PHE A 136 -6.26 39.98 -16.46
N ARG A 137 -5.74 39.62 -17.65
CA ARG A 137 -5.55 40.55 -18.78
C ARG A 137 -6.87 41.24 -19.15
N ARG A 138 -7.98 40.50 -19.19
CA ARG A 138 -9.31 41.08 -19.47
C ARG A 138 -9.75 42.06 -18.40
N TYR A 139 -9.61 41.71 -17.12
CA TYR A 139 -9.93 42.62 -16.01
C TYR A 139 -9.05 43.87 -16.03
N PHE A 140 -7.76 43.70 -16.29
CA PHE A 140 -6.81 44.80 -16.43
C PHE A 140 -7.20 45.74 -17.57
N GLN A 141 -7.53 45.21 -18.75
CA GLN A 141 -7.98 46.04 -19.88
C GLN A 141 -9.29 46.78 -19.59
N CYS A 142 -10.24 46.13 -18.91
CA CYS A 142 -11.47 46.79 -18.44
C CYS A 142 -11.15 47.92 -17.45
N ALA A 143 -10.27 47.69 -16.47
CA ALA A 143 -9.85 48.70 -15.50
C ALA A 143 -9.12 49.86 -16.17
N LYS A 144 -8.19 49.57 -17.09
CA LYS A 144 -7.46 50.55 -17.92
C LYS A 144 -8.43 51.43 -18.71
N THR A 145 -9.44 50.82 -19.34
CA THR A 145 -10.48 51.55 -20.09
C THR A 145 -11.31 52.46 -19.18
N ARG A 146 -11.76 51.96 -18.02
CA ARG A 146 -12.55 52.73 -17.06
C ARG A 146 -11.77 53.91 -16.48
N LEU A 147 -10.50 53.69 -16.11
CA LEU A 147 -9.63 54.75 -15.61
C LEU A 147 -9.32 55.78 -16.70
N GLY A 148 -9.09 55.36 -17.95
CA GLY A 148 -8.92 56.29 -19.07
C GLY A 148 -10.15 57.15 -19.34
N LEU A 149 -11.36 56.62 -19.15
CA LEU A 149 -12.59 57.41 -19.21
C LEU A 149 -12.70 58.41 -18.05
N ALA A 150 -12.35 57.99 -16.83
CA ALA A 150 -12.34 58.87 -15.66
C ALA A 150 -11.32 60.01 -15.81
N GLU A 151 -10.11 59.71 -16.29
CA GLU A 151 -9.06 60.71 -16.58
C GLU A 151 -9.56 61.74 -17.61
N LYS A 152 -10.21 61.29 -18.69
CA LYS A 152 -10.80 62.17 -19.71
C LYS A 152 -11.85 63.11 -19.12
N GLU A 153 -12.72 62.61 -18.24
CA GLU A 153 -13.76 63.43 -17.59
C GLU A 153 -13.17 64.43 -16.58
N LEU A 154 -12.20 64.00 -15.77
CA LEU A 154 -11.48 64.89 -14.84
C LEU A 154 -10.75 66.01 -15.58
N ARG A 155 -10.13 65.67 -16.73
CA ARG A 155 -9.50 66.66 -17.62
C ARG A 155 -10.54 67.64 -18.18
N ARG A 156 -11.70 67.15 -18.64
CA ARG A 156 -12.78 68.00 -19.17
C ARG A 156 -13.29 69.00 -18.13
N ARG A 157 -13.29 68.63 -16.85
CA ARG A 157 -13.73 69.49 -15.74
C ARG A 157 -12.63 70.38 -15.14
N GLY A 158 -11.38 70.28 -15.62
CA GLY A 158 -10.25 71.00 -15.05
C GLY A 158 -9.84 70.53 -13.64
N LEU A 159 -10.25 69.32 -13.24
CA LEU A 159 -9.98 68.74 -11.91
C LEU A 159 -8.73 67.86 -11.88
N LEU A 160 -8.13 67.56 -13.04
CA LEU A 160 -6.95 66.71 -13.15
C LEU A 160 -5.66 67.52 -12.90
N ASN A 161 -5.06 67.39 -11.72
CA ASN A 161 -3.77 68.01 -11.43
C ASN A 161 -2.59 67.19 -12.00
N GLU A 162 -1.39 67.78 -12.04
CA GLU A 162 -0.18 67.16 -12.57
C GLU A 162 0.23 65.91 -11.77
N GLU A 163 0.14 65.98 -10.44
CA GLU A 163 0.50 64.87 -9.55
C GLU A 163 -0.36 63.63 -9.80
N MET A 164 -1.69 63.78 -9.92
CA MET A 164 -2.60 62.68 -10.24
C MET A 164 -2.29 62.06 -11.60
N ARG A 165 -1.88 62.87 -12.58
CA ARG A 165 -1.52 62.38 -13.91
C ARG A 165 -0.25 61.54 -13.87
N ILE A 166 0.76 61.99 -13.13
CA ILE A 166 2.01 61.24 -12.94
C ILE A 166 1.74 59.94 -12.18
N ALA A 167 0.95 59.99 -11.11
CA ALA A 167 0.57 58.81 -10.34
C ALA A 167 -0.18 57.77 -11.18
N LEU A 168 -1.14 58.22 -11.99
CA LEU A 168 -1.88 57.35 -12.91
C LEU A 168 -0.97 56.73 -13.98
N ARG A 169 -0.07 57.52 -14.59
CA ARG A 169 0.93 57.02 -15.56
C ARG A 169 1.87 55.99 -14.95
N SER A 170 2.40 56.28 -13.78
CA SER A 170 3.28 55.36 -13.06
C SER A 170 2.57 54.03 -12.74
N ALA A 171 1.30 54.09 -12.33
CA ALA A 171 0.51 52.90 -12.03
C ALA A 171 0.23 52.05 -13.30
N TRP A 172 0.09 52.67 -14.47
CA TRP A 172 -0.08 51.95 -15.74
C TRP A 172 1.22 51.29 -16.21
N THR A 173 2.35 52.00 -16.13
CA THR A 173 3.64 51.45 -16.60
C THR A 173 4.18 50.36 -15.69
N SER A 174 3.88 50.38 -14.38
CA SER A 174 4.33 49.31 -13.47
C SER A 174 3.51 48.02 -13.60
N THR A 175 2.36 48.07 -14.28
CA THR A 175 1.44 46.93 -14.41
C THR A 175 1.42 46.32 -15.81
N GLU A 176 2.08 46.97 -16.78
CA GLU A 176 2.27 46.45 -18.14
C GLU A 176 3.45 45.47 -18.13
N TYR A 177 3.23 44.28 -17.57
CA TYR A 177 4.17 43.16 -17.67
C TYR A 177 4.06 42.54 -19.06
N ASP A 178 5.18 42.30 -19.74
CA ASP A 178 5.19 41.63 -21.03
C ASP A 178 4.97 40.13 -20.83
N VAL A 179 3.69 39.72 -20.89
CA VAL A 179 3.26 38.33 -20.67
C VAL A 179 3.45 37.49 -21.94
N ASP A 180 3.61 38.12 -23.10
CA ASP A 180 3.57 37.40 -24.37
C ASP A 180 4.89 36.63 -24.64
N ASP A 181 6.07 37.16 -24.23
CA ASP A 181 7.39 36.49 -24.37
C ASP A 181 7.53 35.22 -23.50
N ASN A 182 7.07 35.25 -22.24
CA ASN A 182 7.16 34.09 -21.34
C ASN A 182 6.23 32.94 -21.75
N ARG A 183 5.17 33.25 -22.51
CA ARG A 183 4.16 32.27 -22.93
C ARG A 183 4.68 31.34 -24.01
N GLU A 184 5.43 31.86 -24.97
CA GLU A 184 5.93 31.09 -26.10
C GLU A 184 7.02 30.11 -25.68
N ASN A 185 7.92 30.55 -24.80
CA ASN A 185 9.01 29.72 -24.27
C ASN A 185 8.49 28.46 -23.53
N LEU A 186 7.49 28.60 -22.66
CA LEU A 186 6.96 27.46 -21.91
C LEU A 186 6.22 26.45 -22.81
N CYS A 187 5.55 26.92 -23.87
CA CYS A 187 4.86 26.05 -24.81
C CYS A 187 5.84 25.21 -25.63
N ASN A 188 6.97 25.81 -26.03
CA ASN A 188 8.00 25.12 -26.79
C ASN A 188 8.68 24.05 -25.92
N ILE A 189 9.05 24.38 -24.67
CA ILE A 189 9.65 23.42 -23.74
C ILE A 189 8.76 22.19 -23.51
N LEU A 190 7.47 22.39 -23.31
CA LEU A 190 6.54 21.26 -23.07
C LEU A 190 6.27 20.44 -24.33
N ARG A 191 6.31 21.08 -25.51
CA ARG A 191 6.20 20.37 -26.78
C ARG A 191 7.43 19.51 -27.02
N ASP A 192 8.62 20.07 -26.77
CA ASP A 192 9.89 19.35 -26.93
C ASP A 192 9.96 18.16 -25.96
N ALA A 193 9.55 18.34 -24.70
CA ALA A 193 9.45 17.24 -23.73
C ALA A 193 8.48 16.13 -24.18
N SER A 194 7.34 16.49 -24.77
CA SER A 194 6.39 15.52 -25.33
C SER A 194 7.00 14.73 -26.48
N ASN A 195 7.69 15.40 -27.41
CA ASN A 195 8.34 14.77 -28.55
C ASN A 195 9.45 13.80 -28.09
N THR A 196 10.25 14.19 -27.09
CA THR A 196 11.29 13.32 -26.51
C THR A 196 10.69 12.06 -25.87
N LEU A 197 9.54 12.16 -25.20
CA LEU A 197 8.86 10.99 -24.65
C LEU A 197 8.33 10.05 -25.74
N GLU A 198 7.79 10.58 -26.83
CA GLU A 198 7.35 9.78 -27.99
C GLU A 198 8.52 9.10 -28.70
N GLU A 199 9.69 9.73 -28.75
CA GLU A 199 10.94 9.11 -29.23
C GLU A 199 11.37 7.94 -28.34
N LEU A 200 11.45 8.16 -27.02
CA LEU A 200 11.79 7.10 -26.06
C LEU A 200 10.80 5.92 -26.10
N GLU A 201 9.51 6.19 -26.29
CA GLU A 201 8.50 5.14 -26.44
C GLU A 201 8.73 4.29 -27.70
N ARG A 202 9.06 4.93 -28.83
CA ARG A 202 9.38 4.21 -30.07
C ARG A 202 10.63 3.36 -29.92
N ASP A 203 11.63 3.86 -29.20
CA ASP A 203 12.88 3.13 -28.95
C ASP A 203 12.66 1.89 -28.05
N ILE A 204 11.75 1.96 -27.08
CA ILE A 204 11.37 0.80 -26.24
C ILE A 204 10.66 -0.30 -27.06
N HIS A 205 9.94 0.08 -28.11
CA HIS A 205 9.22 -0.84 -28.98
C HIS A 205 10.02 -1.32 -30.20
N GLY A 206 11.15 -0.69 -30.51
CA GLY A 206 12.10 -1.18 -31.51
C GLY A 206 12.84 -2.41 -31.00
N GLU A 207 12.99 -3.45 -31.83
CA GLU A 207 13.78 -4.66 -31.54
C GLU A 207 15.22 -4.29 -31.10
N PRO A 208 15.57 -4.38 -29.81
CA PRO A 208 16.88 -3.96 -29.34
C PRO A 208 17.73 -5.22 -29.17
N GLU A 209 18.26 -5.76 -30.26
CA GLU A 209 19.28 -6.82 -30.15
C GLU A 209 20.57 -6.29 -29.52
N ASN A 210 20.86 -4.98 -29.65
CA ASN A 210 22.12 -4.38 -29.16
C ASN A 210 21.99 -3.56 -27.86
N LEU A 211 20.80 -3.07 -27.51
CA LEU A 211 20.64 -2.13 -26.37
C LEU A 211 20.76 -2.82 -25.00
N VAL A 212 20.44 -4.11 -24.94
CA VAL A 212 20.51 -4.91 -23.71
C VAL A 212 21.96 -5.20 -23.33
N ASP A 213 22.83 -5.46 -24.32
CA ASP A 213 24.26 -5.69 -24.09
C ASP A 213 24.97 -4.41 -23.67
N ASP A 214 24.61 -3.25 -24.25
CA ASP A 214 25.14 -1.94 -23.81
C ASP A 214 24.68 -1.59 -22.39
N TYR A 215 23.41 -1.84 -22.05
CA TYR A 215 22.89 -1.59 -20.69
C TYR A 215 23.52 -2.52 -19.64
N LEU A 216 23.71 -3.81 -19.98
CA LEU A 216 24.45 -4.75 -19.14
C LEU A 216 25.91 -4.32 -19.01
N MET A 217 26.54 -3.80 -20.06
CA MET A 217 27.89 -3.24 -19.98
C MET A 217 27.97 -2.03 -19.05
N ASP A 218 27.02 -1.11 -19.10
CA ASP A 218 27.01 0.09 -18.22
C ASP A 218 26.81 -0.29 -16.75
N ILE A 219 25.92 -1.26 -16.44
CA ILE A 219 25.76 -1.79 -15.08
C ILE A 219 27.07 -2.43 -14.60
N THR A 220 27.69 -3.26 -15.44
CA THR A 220 28.94 -3.96 -15.07
C THR A 220 30.12 -2.98 -14.91
N GLN A 221 30.15 -1.88 -15.69
CA GLN A 221 31.12 -0.80 -15.54
C GLN A 221 30.90 0.03 -14.27
N ARG A 222 29.64 0.36 -13.92
CA ARG A 222 29.32 1.06 -12.66
C ARG A 222 29.66 0.22 -11.44
N SER A 223 29.48 -1.10 -11.50
CA SER A 223 29.90 -2.00 -10.41
C SER A 223 31.43 -2.04 -10.22
N ARG A 224 32.21 -1.95 -11.31
CA ARG A 224 33.69 -1.91 -11.24
C ARG A 224 34.25 -0.58 -10.74
N ALA A 225 33.52 0.52 -10.89
CA ALA A 225 33.99 1.84 -10.46
C ALA A 225 33.88 2.08 -8.95
N HIS A 226 33.13 1.24 -8.22
CA HIS A 226 32.87 1.45 -6.80
C HIS A 226 33.68 0.56 -5.84
N ASP A 227 34.49 -0.38 -6.35
CA ASP A 227 35.29 -1.28 -5.51
C ASP A 227 36.79 -1.11 -5.80
N GLY A 228 37.32 0.00 -5.30
CA GLY A 228 38.75 0.24 -5.18
C GLY A 228 39.26 -0.29 -3.84
N CYS A 229 39.20 -1.59 -3.60
CA CYS A 229 39.89 -2.20 -2.47
C CYS A 229 40.66 -3.45 -2.92
N HIS A 230 41.95 -3.42 -2.62
CA HIS A 230 42.99 -4.39 -2.94
C HIS A 230 42.57 -5.88 -2.88
N ASP A 231 42.77 -6.57 -4.01
CA ASP A 231 42.88 -8.02 -4.09
C ASP A 231 44.12 -8.50 -3.30
N SER A 232 43.89 -9.22 -2.20
CA SER A 232 44.82 -10.21 -1.66
C SER A 232 44.21 -11.60 -1.83
N ASN A 233 44.57 -12.25 -2.93
CA ASN A 233 44.35 -13.67 -3.17
C ASN A 233 45.28 -14.47 -2.23
N ASP A 234 44.75 -14.93 -1.09
CA ASP A 234 45.35 -16.02 -0.32
C ASP A 234 44.45 -17.26 -0.40
N THR A 235 44.76 -18.10 -1.40
CA THR A 235 44.30 -19.47 -1.53
C THR A 235 44.95 -20.32 -0.43
N ALA A 236 44.25 -20.51 0.68
CA ALA A 236 44.67 -21.40 1.75
C ALA A 236 44.59 -22.87 1.30
N MET A 237 45.76 -23.46 1.08
CA MET A 237 45.96 -24.89 0.89
C MET A 237 45.64 -25.64 2.20
N ILE A 238 44.72 -26.60 2.10
CA ILE A 238 44.35 -27.54 3.15
C ILE A 238 45.52 -28.51 3.40
N PHE A 239 46.15 -28.42 4.57
CA PHE A 239 47.02 -29.48 5.11
C PHE A 239 46.36 -30.17 6.30
N ALA A 240 46.58 -31.49 6.36
CA ALA A 240 46.06 -32.43 7.34
C ALA A 240 46.64 -32.21 8.76
N PRO A 241 45.98 -32.74 9.81
CA PRO A 241 46.23 -32.35 11.19
C PRO A 241 47.24 -33.27 11.89
N ASP A 242 48.08 -32.68 12.74
CA ASP A 242 48.74 -33.42 13.82
C ASP A 242 48.69 -32.61 15.14
N GLN A 243 48.08 -33.24 16.13
CA GLN A 243 48.29 -33.17 17.58
C GLN A 243 48.39 -31.83 18.35
N SER A 244 47.46 -31.76 19.30
CA SER A 244 47.63 -31.33 20.71
C SER A 244 47.22 -29.91 21.11
N MET A 245 46.57 -29.86 22.29
CA MET A 245 46.19 -28.70 23.10
C MET A 245 45.06 -27.86 22.49
N GLY A 246 43.85 -27.76 23.04
CA GLY A 246 43.45 -27.79 24.44
C GLY A 246 42.80 -26.44 24.77
N SER A 247 41.46 -26.41 24.79
CA SER A 247 40.62 -25.34 25.37
C SER A 247 40.64 -23.96 24.71
N ASP A 248 39.92 -23.77 23.58
CA ASP A 248 39.30 -22.46 23.26
C ASP A 248 38.23 -22.46 22.15
N VAL A 249 37.61 -23.61 21.85
CA VAL A 249 36.68 -23.73 20.70
C VAL A 249 35.22 -23.40 21.08
N SER A 250 34.89 -23.32 22.38
CA SER A 250 33.50 -23.12 22.83
C SER A 250 33.02 -21.67 22.79
N GLN A 251 33.90 -20.66 22.81
CA GLN A 251 33.50 -19.24 22.71
C GLN A 251 33.29 -18.75 21.27
N SER A 252 34.00 -19.33 20.30
CA SER A 252 33.87 -18.95 18.87
C SER A 252 32.53 -19.41 18.27
N ILE A 253 32.01 -20.58 18.69
CA ILE A 253 30.72 -21.09 18.22
C ILE A 253 29.54 -20.25 18.75
N LEU A 254 29.65 -19.68 19.96
CA LEU A 254 28.62 -18.83 20.58
C LEU A 254 28.53 -17.42 19.94
N ASN A 255 29.65 -16.84 19.51
CA ASN A 255 29.63 -15.53 18.83
C ASN A 255 29.09 -15.62 17.40
N SER A 256 29.31 -16.75 16.70
CA SER A 256 28.72 -17.01 15.38
C SER A 256 27.19 -17.21 15.45
N THR A 257 26.68 -17.83 16.52
CA THR A 257 25.23 -17.98 16.70
C THR A 257 24.54 -16.67 17.05
N LEU A 258 25.17 -15.77 17.81
CA LEU A 258 24.62 -14.44 18.14
C LEU A 258 24.58 -13.49 16.92
N ALA A 259 25.57 -13.57 16.03
CA ALA A 259 25.58 -12.80 14.79
C ALA A 259 24.53 -13.30 13.79
N ASN A 260 24.32 -14.61 13.71
CA ASN A 260 23.31 -15.20 12.82
C ASN A 260 21.88 -14.88 13.27
N THR A 261 21.59 -14.81 14.58
CA THR A 261 20.26 -14.39 15.06
C THR A 261 20.00 -12.91 14.82
N SER A 262 20.99 -12.03 14.95
CA SER A 262 20.85 -10.60 14.65
C SER A 262 20.54 -10.33 13.16
N ILE A 263 21.13 -11.13 12.25
CA ILE A 263 20.89 -11.02 10.81
C ILE A 263 19.47 -11.47 10.45
N ASP A 264 18.91 -12.45 11.15
CA ASP A 264 17.54 -12.90 10.91
C ASP A 264 16.49 -11.89 11.42
N TYR A 265 16.74 -11.20 12.54
CA TYR A 265 15.87 -10.10 12.98
C TYR A 265 15.83 -8.91 12.01
N GLU A 266 16.97 -8.53 11.41
CA GLU A 266 17.00 -7.46 10.41
C GLU A 266 16.27 -7.85 9.11
N LYS A 267 16.37 -9.12 8.70
CA LYS A 267 15.61 -9.64 7.55
C LYS A 267 14.12 -9.62 7.83
N ASP A 268 13.70 -10.07 9.00
CA ASP A 268 12.28 -10.10 9.38
C ASP A 268 11.70 -8.68 9.48
N GLU A 269 12.47 -7.71 10.01
CA GLU A 269 12.03 -6.32 10.04
C GLU A 269 11.90 -5.73 8.62
N LYS A 270 12.86 -6.04 7.74
CA LYS A 270 12.79 -5.61 6.33
C LYS A 270 11.60 -6.24 5.60
N ILE A 271 11.30 -7.51 5.87
CA ILE A 271 10.13 -8.20 5.32
C ILE A 271 8.84 -7.52 5.82
N GLN A 272 8.71 -7.25 7.12
CA GLN A 272 7.54 -6.56 7.67
C GLN A 272 7.34 -5.15 7.08
N ARG A 273 8.43 -4.39 6.87
CA ARG A 273 8.35 -3.08 6.21
C ARG A 273 7.86 -3.21 4.76
N LEU A 274 8.37 -4.18 4.02
CA LEU A 274 7.95 -4.45 2.64
C LEU A 274 6.49 -4.93 2.58
N GLU A 275 6.04 -5.76 3.52
CA GLU A 275 4.64 -6.20 3.62
C GLU A 275 3.71 -5.03 3.92
N LEU A 276 4.09 -4.14 4.83
CA LEU A 276 3.32 -2.93 5.14
C LEU A 276 3.25 -1.98 3.93
N GLU A 277 4.35 -1.80 3.21
CA GLU A 277 4.40 -1.00 1.99
C GLU A 277 3.53 -1.62 0.88
N ASN A 278 3.59 -2.94 0.71
CA ASN A 278 2.77 -3.66 -0.26
C ASN A 278 1.27 -3.55 0.08
N SER A 279 0.90 -3.64 1.36
CA SER A 279 -0.48 -3.38 1.82
C SER A 279 -0.94 -1.96 1.48
N ARG A 280 -0.11 -0.95 1.72
CA ARG A 280 -0.43 0.45 1.38
C ARG A 280 -0.58 0.68 -0.12
N LEU A 281 0.27 0.03 -0.92
CA LEU A 281 0.16 0.09 -2.38
C LEU A 281 -1.12 -0.59 -2.86
N HIS A 282 -1.49 -1.73 -2.27
CA HIS A 282 -2.73 -2.42 -2.57
C HIS A 282 -3.96 -1.56 -2.26
N ASP A 283 -4.01 -0.90 -1.10
CA ASP A 283 -5.08 0.04 -0.74
C ASP A 283 -5.17 1.21 -1.74
N ARG A 284 -4.01 1.74 -2.16
CA ARG A 284 -3.95 2.84 -3.12
C ARG A 284 -4.43 2.42 -4.52
N VAL A 285 -4.13 1.20 -4.94
CA VAL A 285 -4.64 0.62 -6.19
C VAL A 285 -6.16 0.44 -6.10
N ASN A 286 -6.69 -0.05 -4.98
CA ASN A 286 -8.14 -0.20 -4.78
C ASN A 286 -8.87 1.15 -4.85
N ILE A 287 -8.35 2.20 -4.21
CA ILE A 287 -8.92 3.55 -4.30
C ILE A 287 -8.92 4.09 -5.75
N LEU A 288 -7.84 3.84 -6.50
CA LEU A 288 -7.76 4.25 -7.90
C LEU A 288 -8.72 3.47 -8.79
N TYR A 289 -8.90 2.18 -8.51
CA TYR A 289 -9.87 1.31 -9.20
C TYR A 289 -11.30 1.80 -8.97
N ASP A 290 -11.70 2.06 -7.72
CA ASP A 290 -13.02 2.60 -7.38
C ASP A 290 -13.27 3.96 -8.05
N ARG A 291 -12.25 4.82 -8.09
CA ARG A 291 -12.32 6.12 -8.76
C ARG A 291 -12.49 5.97 -10.27
N ALA A 292 -11.79 5.04 -10.90
CA ALA A 292 -11.91 4.76 -12.33
C ALA A 292 -13.30 4.20 -12.66
N GLN A 293 -13.82 3.27 -11.85
CA GLN A 293 -15.16 2.72 -12.01
C GLN A 293 -16.23 3.81 -11.88
N LYS A 294 -16.11 4.70 -10.88
CA LYS A 294 -17.02 5.84 -10.73
C LYS A 294 -16.95 6.81 -11.92
N SER A 295 -15.75 7.06 -12.45
CA SER A 295 -15.57 7.91 -13.64
C SER A 295 -16.23 7.30 -14.87
N MET A 296 -16.11 5.99 -15.06
CA MET A 296 -16.74 5.27 -16.18
C MET A 296 -18.27 5.32 -16.09
N LEU A 297 -18.83 5.14 -14.89
CA LEU A 297 -20.29 5.28 -14.66
C LEU A 297 -20.79 6.69 -15.00
N MET A 298 -20.04 7.73 -14.62
CA MET A 298 -20.39 9.12 -14.94
C MET A 298 -20.34 9.40 -16.45
N GLU A 299 -19.36 8.82 -17.17
CA GLU A 299 -19.26 8.96 -18.63
C GLU A 299 -20.42 8.25 -19.34
N GLU A 300 -20.85 7.08 -18.84
CA GLU A 300 -22.01 6.35 -19.36
C GLU A 300 -23.32 7.13 -19.13
N GLN A 301 -23.52 7.69 -17.93
CA GLN A 301 -24.66 8.55 -17.63
C GLN A 301 -24.69 9.81 -18.50
N LYS A 302 -23.53 10.42 -18.74
CA LYS A 302 -23.39 11.56 -19.66
C LYS A 302 -23.77 11.15 -21.08
N HIS A 303 -23.31 9.99 -21.56
CA HIS A 303 -23.64 9.49 -22.89
C HIS A 303 -25.15 9.24 -23.06
N ASP A 304 -25.80 8.65 -22.06
CA ASP A 304 -27.26 8.44 -22.05
C ASP A 304 -28.03 9.78 -22.07
N ALA A 305 -27.56 10.79 -21.32
CA ALA A 305 -28.14 12.13 -21.34
C ALA A 305 -27.97 12.81 -22.72
N GLU A 306 -26.80 12.69 -23.36
CA GLU A 306 -26.53 13.21 -24.70
C GLU A 306 -27.42 12.54 -25.77
N GLN A 307 -27.64 11.23 -25.67
CA GLN A 307 -28.56 10.51 -26.57
C GLN A 307 -30.00 10.98 -26.40
N LYS A 308 -30.47 11.14 -25.15
CA LYS A 308 -31.80 11.69 -24.86
C LYS A 308 -31.97 13.11 -25.40
N TYR A 309 -30.95 13.95 -25.26
CA TYR A 309 -30.95 15.30 -25.82
C TYR A 309 -31.05 15.30 -27.34
N SER A 310 -30.24 14.47 -28.02
CA SER A 310 -30.30 14.34 -29.48
C SER A 310 -31.65 13.83 -29.99
N LEU A 311 -32.28 12.89 -29.27
CA LEU A 311 -33.63 12.43 -29.59
C LEU A 311 -34.66 13.55 -29.45
N LEU A 312 -34.57 14.34 -28.37
CA LEU A 312 -35.46 15.47 -28.14
C LEU A 312 -35.30 16.54 -29.23
N GLU A 313 -34.07 16.84 -29.63
CA GLU A 313 -33.76 17.78 -30.72
C GLU A 313 -34.38 17.34 -32.05
N LYS A 314 -34.27 16.04 -32.40
CA LYS A 314 -34.93 15.47 -33.58
C LYS A 314 -36.45 15.57 -33.50
N ASN A 315 -37.04 15.30 -32.34
CA ASN A 315 -38.48 15.41 -32.14
C ASN A 315 -38.97 16.85 -32.31
N VAL A 316 -38.25 17.83 -31.76
CA VAL A 316 -38.55 19.26 -31.95
C VAL A 316 -38.44 19.66 -33.42
N ALA A 317 -37.40 19.20 -34.12
CA ALA A 317 -37.23 19.47 -35.55
C ALA A 317 -38.38 18.87 -36.39
N ASN A 318 -38.82 17.64 -36.09
CA ASN A 318 -39.98 17.00 -36.74
C ASN A 318 -41.27 17.79 -36.49
N ILE A 319 -41.56 18.16 -35.24
CA ILE A 319 -42.75 18.96 -34.90
C ILE A 319 -42.75 20.30 -35.65
N LEU A 320 -41.60 20.98 -35.72
CA LEU A 320 -41.46 22.22 -36.50
C LEU A 320 -41.68 21.99 -38.00
N GLY A 321 -41.22 20.85 -38.54
CA GLY A 321 -41.45 20.45 -39.93
C GLY A 321 -42.92 20.18 -40.25
N GLU A 322 -43.61 19.44 -39.38
CA GLU A 322 -45.05 19.18 -39.48
C GLU A 322 -45.87 20.46 -39.36
N PHE A 323 -45.53 21.33 -38.40
CA PHE A 323 -46.18 22.63 -38.23
C PHE A 323 -46.04 23.50 -39.49
N ASN A 324 -44.85 23.56 -40.09
CA ASN A 324 -44.62 24.30 -41.33
C ASN A 324 -45.39 23.70 -42.53
N SER A 325 -45.47 22.38 -42.61
CA SER A 325 -46.24 21.67 -43.65
C SER A 325 -47.74 21.95 -43.51
N LEU A 326 -48.27 21.89 -42.28
CA LEU A 326 -49.65 22.23 -41.98
C LEU A 326 -49.94 23.69 -42.32
N ARG A 327 -49.04 24.62 -41.95
CA ARG A 327 -49.15 26.04 -42.30
C ARG A 327 -49.22 26.25 -43.82
N SER A 328 -48.38 25.56 -44.59
CA SER A 328 -48.38 25.60 -46.05
C SER A 328 -49.67 25.02 -46.66
N ALA A 329 -50.14 23.88 -46.13
CA ALA A 329 -51.40 23.27 -46.56
C ALA A 329 -52.63 24.15 -46.24
N CYS A 330 -52.64 24.81 -45.07
CA CYS A 330 -53.66 25.79 -44.72
C CYS A 330 -53.62 27.01 -45.63
N ALA A 331 -52.43 27.54 -45.95
CA ALA A 331 -52.29 28.63 -46.92
C ALA A 331 -52.84 28.21 -48.30
N LYS A 332 -52.49 27.02 -48.77
CA LYS A 332 -52.93 26.51 -50.08
C LYS A 332 -54.45 26.29 -50.14
N LYS A 333 -55.03 25.66 -49.11
CA LYS A 333 -56.50 25.49 -49.01
C LYS A 333 -57.25 26.82 -48.77
N LEU A 334 -56.61 27.86 -48.23
CA LEU A 334 -57.23 29.20 -48.16
C LEU A 334 -57.38 29.86 -49.54
N PHE A 335 -56.59 29.44 -50.53
CA PHE A 335 -56.59 30.01 -51.89
C PHE A 335 -57.22 29.12 -52.97
N ASP A 336 -57.43 27.82 -52.73
CA ASP A 336 -58.00 26.85 -53.71
C ASP A 336 -59.52 26.61 -53.58
N VAL A 337 -60.27 27.41 -52.81
CA VAL A 337 -61.68 27.12 -52.49
C VAL A 337 -62.64 27.77 -53.50
N VAL A 338 -62.76 27.12 -54.65
CA VAL A 338 -63.96 27.16 -55.51
C VAL A 338 -64.50 25.72 -55.54
N ASP A 339 -65.76 25.53 -55.16
CA ASP A 339 -66.54 24.26 -55.24
C ASP A 339 -66.33 23.15 -54.19
N SER A 340 -67.18 23.18 -53.14
CA SER A 340 -67.67 22.00 -52.40
C SER A 340 -68.70 22.44 -51.35
N THR A 341 -69.72 21.61 -51.13
CA THR A 341 -70.92 21.90 -50.33
C THR A 341 -70.61 22.20 -48.85
N SER A 342 -71.27 23.23 -48.30
CA SER A 342 -70.93 23.91 -47.03
C SER A 342 -70.99 23.03 -45.77
N GLN A 343 -71.70 21.89 -45.81
CA GLN A 343 -72.03 21.12 -44.62
C GLN A 343 -70.92 20.12 -44.20
N GLY A 344 -70.24 19.47 -45.16
CA GLY A 344 -69.10 18.60 -44.87
C GLY A 344 -67.87 19.38 -44.39
N ARG A 345 -67.71 20.63 -44.86
CA ARG A 345 -66.63 21.53 -44.44
C ARG A 345 -66.72 21.91 -42.96
N SER A 346 -67.93 22.19 -42.46
CA SER A 346 -68.11 22.58 -41.07
C SER A 346 -67.71 21.44 -40.11
N ALA A 347 -68.04 20.19 -40.46
CA ALA A 347 -67.64 19.02 -39.68
C ALA A 347 -66.12 18.77 -39.69
N GLU A 348 -65.46 18.91 -40.84
CA GLU A 348 -63.99 18.75 -40.94
C GLU A 348 -63.25 19.85 -40.18
N ILE A 349 -63.75 21.10 -40.23
CA ILE A 349 -63.20 22.23 -39.48
C ILE A 349 -63.40 22.03 -37.98
N MET A 350 -64.60 21.63 -37.53
CA MET A 350 -64.84 21.36 -36.10
C MET A 350 -63.97 20.22 -35.57
N LYS A 351 -63.80 19.14 -36.34
CA LYS A 351 -62.91 18.05 -35.95
C LYS A 351 -61.46 18.54 -35.79
N ARG A 352 -60.96 19.34 -36.73
CA ARG A 352 -59.62 19.94 -36.62
C ARG A 352 -59.48 20.90 -35.45
N ILE A 353 -60.50 21.69 -35.14
CA ILE A 353 -60.50 22.57 -33.97
C ILE A 353 -60.42 21.73 -32.69
N GLN A 354 -61.16 20.62 -32.63
CA GLN A 354 -61.10 19.71 -31.48
C GLN A 354 -59.73 19.05 -31.35
N ASP A 355 -59.19 18.46 -32.42
CA ASP A 355 -57.87 17.83 -32.43
C ASP A 355 -56.77 18.84 -32.01
N LEU A 356 -56.92 20.11 -32.42
CA LEU A 356 -55.99 21.19 -32.03
C LEU A 356 -56.13 21.56 -30.54
N ASN A 357 -57.35 21.59 -30.01
CA ASN A 357 -57.58 21.85 -28.57
C ASN A 357 -57.01 20.73 -27.71
N ASP A 358 -57.22 19.47 -28.10
CA ASP A 358 -56.67 18.31 -27.38
C ASP A 358 -55.13 18.34 -27.37
N ALA A 359 -54.52 18.75 -28.50
CA ALA A 359 -53.07 18.94 -28.58
C ALA A 359 -52.56 20.10 -27.71
N VAL A 360 -53.32 21.21 -27.62
CA VAL A 360 -52.98 22.35 -26.75
C VAL A 360 -53.06 21.96 -25.27
N GLU A 361 -54.08 21.20 -24.85
CA GLU A 361 -54.19 20.70 -23.48
C GLU A 361 -53.04 19.76 -23.12
N SER A 362 -52.69 18.82 -24.03
CA SER A 362 -51.55 17.92 -23.84
C SER A 362 -50.23 18.69 -23.69
N LEU A 363 -49.98 19.67 -24.55
CA LEU A 363 -48.79 20.53 -24.46
C LEU A 363 -48.76 21.39 -23.20
N GLN A 364 -49.91 21.87 -22.72
CA GLN A 364 -49.99 22.57 -21.43
C GLN A 364 -49.66 21.65 -20.27
N GLY A 365 -50.12 20.40 -20.29
CA GLY A 365 -49.76 19.38 -19.31
C GLY A 365 -48.25 19.11 -19.29
N HIS A 366 -47.65 18.91 -20.46
CA HIS A 366 -46.20 18.71 -20.60
C HIS A 366 -45.41 19.91 -20.09
N LEU A 367 -45.85 21.14 -20.40
CA LEU A 367 -45.20 22.37 -19.93
C LEU A 367 -45.29 22.54 -18.41
N SER A 368 -46.42 22.15 -17.80
CA SER A 368 -46.57 22.13 -16.34
C SER A 368 -45.63 21.13 -15.68
N ASN A 369 -45.51 19.92 -16.23
CA ASN A 369 -44.59 18.89 -15.71
C ASN A 369 -43.13 19.32 -15.84
N ALA A 370 -42.73 19.85 -17.00
CA ALA A 370 -41.37 20.36 -17.20
C ALA A 370 -41.02 21.52 -16.24
N ARG A 371 -41.99 22.36 -15.87
CA ARG A 371 -41.79 23.40 -14.86
C ARG A 371 -41.59 22.83 -13.46
N LEU A 372 -42.34 21.78 -13.09
CA LEU A 372 -42.16 21.10 -11.81
C LEU A 372 -40.79 20.42 -11.73
N GLU A 373 -40.37 19.73 -12.79
CA GLU A 373 -39.05 19.11 -12.90
C GLU A 373 -37.93 20.17 -12.81
N ALA A 374 -38.07 21.31 -13.48
CA ALA A 374 -37.11 22.40 -13.41
C ALA A 374 -36.98 23.01 -12.00
N GLU A 375 -38.10 23.20 -11.29
CA GLU A 375 -38.08 23.68 -9.90
C GLU A 375 -37.49 22.63 -8.94
N GLN A 376 -37.75 21.34 -9.18
CA GLN A 376 -37.14 20.27 -8.40
C GLN A 376 -35.62 20.22 -8.60
N ALA A 377 -35.14 20.24 -9.86
CA ALA A 377 -33.71 20.29 -10.17
C ALA A 377 -33.03 21.53 -9.57
N LYS A 378 -33.72 22.67 -9.55
CA LYS A 378 -33.20 23.90 -8.91
C LYS A 378 -33.02 23.74 -7.40
N LYS A 379 -33.95 23.06 -6.72
CA LYS A 379 -33.82 22.75 -5.28
C LYS A 379 -32.64 21.82 -5.02
N GLU A 380 -32.44 20.81 -5.86
CA GLU A 380 -31.31 19.89 -5.78
C GLU A 380 -29.97 20.60 -5.96
N VAL A 381 -29.89 21.54 -6.93
CA VAL A 381 -28.70 22.36 -7.14
C VAL A 381 -28.38 23.23 -5.92
N GLU A 382 -29.38 23.86 -5.30
CA GLU A 382 -29.15 24.66 -4.08
C GLU A 382 -28.73 23.77 -2.89
N SER A 383 -29.30 22.57 -2.76
CA SER A 383 -28.87 21.57 -1.77
C SER A 383 -27.39 21.20 -1.97
N LEU A 384 -27.00 20.80 -3.18
CA LEU A 384 -25.61 20.45 -3.53
C LEU A 384 -24.64 21.62 -3.32
N LYS A 385 -25.08 22.85 -3.59
CA LYS A 385 -24.28 24.06 -3.34
C LYS A 385 -24.05 24.30 -1.86
N SER A 386 -25.05 24.04 -1.00
CA SER A 386 -24.91 24.12 0.45
C SER A 386 -23.90 23.07 0.97
N GLU A 387 -24.02 21.82 0.51
CA GLU A 387 -23.10 20.72 0.82
C GLU A 387 -21.66 21.03 0.38
N ARG A 388 -21.48 21.53 -0.84
CA ARG A 388 -20.18 21.99 -1.34
C ARG A 388 -19.57 23.05 -0.42
N SER A 389 -20.36 23.98 0.11
CA SER A 389 -19.84 25.01 1.03
C SER A 389 -19.35 24.43 2.36
N VAL A 390 -20.05 23.41 2.88
CA VAL A 390 -19.65 22.70 4.11
C VAL A 390 -18.37 21.92 3.88
N LEU A 391 -18.26 21.22 2.75
CA LEU A 391 -17.06 20.48 2.37
C LEU A 391 -15.84 21.40 2.19
N ILE A 392 -16.03 22.59 1.59
CA ILE A 392 -14.96 23.59 1.47
C ILE A 392 -14.46 24.03 2.85
N LYS A 393 -15.35 24.37 3.78
CA LYS A 393 -14.96 24.74 5.15
C LYS A 393 -14.22 23.62 5.88
N LYS A 394 -14.65 22.36 5.68
CA LYS A 394 -13.96 21.20 6.24
C LYS A 394 -12.56 21.01 5.65
N ALA A 395 -12.40 21.22 4.34
CA ALA A 395 -11.10 21.17 3.68
C ALA A 395 -10.16 22.29 4.17
N GLU A 396 -10.66 23.51 4.34
CA GLU A 396 -9.92 24.63 4.92
C GLU A 396 -9.48 24.32 6.36
N HIS A 397 -10.38 23.78 7.19
CA HIS A 397 -10.04 23.37 8.55
C HIS A 397 -8.95 22.28 8.57
N LEU A 398 -9.08 21.23 7.76
CA LEU A 398 -8.06 20.18 7.65
C LEU A 398 -6.72 20.72 7.15
N SER A 399 -6.72 21.68 6.23
CA SER A 399 -5.50 22.34 5.76
C SER A 399 -4.83 23.14 6.89
N SER A 400 -5.59 23.86 7.70
CA SER A 400 -5.08 24.57 8.88
C SER A 400 -4.45 23.59 9.88
N THR A 401 -5.15 22.50 10.20
CA THR A 401 -4.63 21.48 11.13
C THR A 401 -3.36 20.81 10.59
N ALA A 402 -3.27 20.60 9.27
CA ALA A 402 -2.06 20.06 8.65
C ALA A 402 -0.87 21.04 8.73
N GLU A 403 -1.13 22.34 8.56
CA GLU A 403 -0.12 23.40 8.73
C GLU A 403 0.42 23.41 10.18
N ASP A 404 -0.48 23.34 11.17
CA ASP A 404 -0.14 23.30 12.59
C ASP A 404 0.68 22.05 12.92
N LEU A 405 0.28 20.87 12.45
CA LEU A 405 1.05 19.63 12.64
C LEU A 405 2.44 19.69 12.00
N ARG A 406 2.56 20.28 10.81
CA ARG A 406 3.88 20.50 10.17
C ARG A 406 4.74 21.46 10.97
N LYS A 407 4.15 22.47 11.60
CA LYS A 407 4.86 23.39 12.50
C LYS A 407 5.36 22.64 13.73
N THR A 408 4.51 21.88 14.43
CA THR A 408 4.90 21.06 15.58
C THR A 408 5.99 20.05 15.22
N LEU A 409 5.90 19.41 14.04
CA LEU A 409 6.92 18.47 13.58
C LEU A 409 8.29 19.13 13.36
N ARG A 410 8.33 20.38 12.87
CA ARG A 410 9.58 21.14 12.73
C ARG A 410 10.18 21.46 14.10
N GLU A 411 9.36 21.92 15.04
CA GLU A 411 9.78 22.23 16.41
C GLU A 411 10.35 20.99 17.12
N GLU A 412 9.71 19.82 16.98
CA GLU A 412 10.22 18.56 17.54
C GLU A 412 11.52 18.09 16.86
N ASN A 413 11.66 18.28 15.54
CA ASN A 413 12.91 17.95 14.85
C ASN A 413 14.07 18.87 15.31
N GLU A 414 13.80 20.16 15.52
CA GLU A 414 14.78 21.08 16.09
C GLU A 414 15.18 20.69 17.52
N ALA A 415 14.20 20.30 18.35
CA ALA A 415 14.46 19.79 19.70
C ALA A 415 15.30 18.50 19.67
N ARG A 416 15.00 17.58 18.75
CA ARG A 416 15.79 16.36 18.51
C ARG A 416 17.23 16.68 18.08
N SER A 417 17.42 17.62 17.15
CA SER A 417 18.76 18.05 16.73
C SER A 417 19.52 18.77 17.86
N ALA A 418 18.84 19.47 18.75
CA ALA A 418 19.45 20.03 19.95
C ALA A 418 19.90 18.93 20.92
N LEU A 419 19.05 17.93 21.18
CA LEU A 419 19.39 16.78 22.02
C LEU A 419 20.56 15.96 21.45
N SER A 420 20.60 15.72 20.13
CA SER A 420 21.73 15.02 19.49
C SER A 420 23.06 15.70 19.79
N ARG A 421 23.12 17.03 19.65
CA ARG A 421 24.33 17.81 19.97
C ARG A 421 24.72 17.73 21.44
N ILE A 422 23.74 17.68 22.35
CA ILE A 422 24.02 17.52 23.79
C ILE A 422 24.61 16.13 24.07
N VAL A 423 24.04 15.08 23.45
CA VAL A 423 24.53 13.71 23.60
C VAL A 423 25.95 13.58 23.04
N GLU A 424 26.21 14.07 21.82
CA GLU A 424 27.55 14.08 21.23
C GLU A 424 28.57 14.82 22.11
N GLY A 425 28.17 15.95 22.71
CA GLY A 425 29.01 16.66 23.67
C GLY A 425 29.32 15.86 24.94
N LYS A 426 28.32 15.14 25.48
CA LYS A 426 28.48 14.27 26.64
C LYS A 426 29.33 13.03 26.34
N ASP A 427 29.20 12.46 25.15
CA ASP A 427 30.04 11.35 24.70
C ASP A 427 31.51 11.79 24.57
N ALA A 428 31.76 13.00 24.06
CA ALA A 428 33.11 13.56 24.02
C ALA A 428 33.69 13.79 25.44
N GLU A 429 32.92 14.34 26.37
CA GLU A 429 33.32 14.49 27.79
C GLU A 429 33.61 13.13 28.45
N LEU A 430 32.82 12.11 28.13
CA LEU A 430 33.00 10.76 28.64
C LEU A 430 34.27 10.10 28.09
N LEU A 431 34.56 10.28 26.79
CA LEU A 431 35.81 9.81 26.19
C LEU A 431 37.03 10.44 26.86
N LEU A 432 37.02 11.76 27.10
CA LEU A 432 38.09 12.44 27.81
C LEU A 432 38.27 11.91 29.24
N SER A 433 37.15 11.67 29.94
CA SER A 433 37.17 11.08 31.29
C SER A 433 37.71 9.64 31.26
N GLN A 434 37.42 8.87 30.21
CA GLN A 434 37.90 7.52 30.03
C GLN A 434 39.40 7.47 29.73
N GLU A 435 39.92 8.40 28.92
CA GLU A 435 41.36 8.60 28.70
C GLU A 435 42.08 8.98 29.99
N GLU A 436 41.50 9.87 30.80
CA GLU A 436 42.04 10.26 32.11
C GLU A 436 42.10 9.06 33.07
N ILE A 437 41.04 8.25 33.14
CA ILE A 437 41.01 7.01 33.92
C ILE A 437 42.10 6.05 33.45
N MET A 438 42.28 5.87 32.14
CA MET A 438 43.35 5.02 31.61
C MET A 438 44.74 5.53 32.00
N SER A 439 44.97 6.84 31.91
CA SER A 439 46.22 7.45 32.35
C SER A 439 46.48 7.22 33.84
N LEU A 440 45.47 7.40 34.69
CA LEU A 440 45.56 7.14 36.13
C LEU A 440 45.77 5.66 36.44
N GLN A 441 45.17 4.74 35.67
CA GLN A 441 45.40 3.30 35.81
C GLN A 441 46.83 2.90 35.45
N ASP A 442 47.42 3.55 34.45
CA ASP A 442 48.82 3.36 34.08
C ASP A 442 49.76 3.90 35.15
N GLU A 443 49.47 5.09 35.70
CA GLU A 443 50.21 5.65 36.84
C GLU A 443 50.13 4.74 38.08
N VAL A 444 48.94 4.24 38.41
CA VAL A 444 48.75 3.26 39.49
C VAL A 444 49.50 1.96 39.20
N ARG A 445 49.56 1.49 37.95
CA ARG A 445 50.35 0.31 37.58
C ARG A 445 51.85 0.55 37.77
N THR A 446 52.37 1.72 37.39
CA THR A 446 53.76 2.07 37.62
C THR A 446 54.07 2.16 39.12
N LEU A 447 53.25 2.85 39.90
CA LEU A 447 53.39 2.94 41.35
C LEU A 447 53.26 1.58 42.04
N LYS A 448 52.39 0.68 41.55
CA LYS A 448 52.30 -0.70 42.05
C LYS A 448 53.54 -1.52 41.72
N SER A 449 54.14 -1.33 40.55
CA SER A 449 55.40 -1.97 40.17
C SER A 449 56.53 -1.48 41.08
N ASP A 450 56.60 -0.18 41.32
CA ASP A 450 57.59 0.45 42.21
C ASP A 450 57.38 0.00 43.67
N LEU A 451 56.13 -0.18 44.12
CA LEU A 451 55.80 -0.67 45.45
C LEU A 451 56.05 -2.18 45.60
N ALA A 452 55.91 -2.96 44.53
CA ALA A 452 56.19 -4.39 44.50
C ALA A 452 57.71 -4.70 44.55
N GLU A 453 58.57 -3.76 44.14
CA GLU A 453 60.02 -3.84 44.37
C GLU A 453 60.40 -3.59 45.85
N ASP A 454 59.54 -2.94 46.65
CA ASP A 454 59.89 -2.48 48.00
C ASP A 454 59.15 -3.20 49.15
N THR A 455 58.22 -4.12 48.87
CA THR A 455 57.40 -4.73 49.93
C THR A 455 57.18 -6.23 49.74
N THR A 456 58.04 -7.03 50.39
CA THR A 456 57.62 -8.33 50.93
C THR A 456 56.62 -8.09 52.06
N MET A 457 55.49 -8.82 52.03
CA MET A 457 54.55 -9.15 53.12
C MET A 457 53.09 -8.72 52.85
N ASP A 458 52.29 -9.72 52.47
CA ASP A 458 51.00 -10.11 53.09
C ASP A 458 49.91 -9.03 53.23
N ASP A 459 49.13 -8.76 52.17
CA ASP A 459 47.79 -8.14 52.33
C ASP A 459 46.79 -8.39 51.16
N GLU A 460 46.73 -9.62 50.62
CA GLU A 460 45.81 -9.99 49.53
C GLU A 460 44.32 -10.05 49.96
N SER A 461 44.01 -9.90 51.24
CA SER A 461 42.65 -10.12 51.79
C SER A 461 41.75 -8.87 51.72
N ILE A 462 42.32 -7.65 51.77
CA ILE A 462 41.53 -6.41 51.84
C ILE A 462 41.14 -5.90 50.44
N GLN A 463 42.02 -6.05 49.43
CA GLN A 463 41.74 -5.60 48.06
C GLN A 463 40.66 -6.44 47.37
N SER A 464 40.60 -7.75 47.63
CA SER A 464 39.55 -8.63 47.11
C SER A 464 38.16 -8.28 47.65
N LYS A 465 38.07 -7.80 48.91
CA LYS A 465 36.80 -7.32 49.49
C LYS A 465 36.34 -6.00 48.87
N ARG A 466 37.24 -5.03 48.69
CA ARG A 466 36.89 -3.75 48.03
C ARG A 466 36.44 -3.93 46.58
N ALA A 467 37.11 -4.81 45.83
CA ALA A 467 36.71 -5.10 44.44
C ALA A 467 35.31 -5.76 44.36
N ARG A 468 34.97 -6.62 45.33
CA ARG A 468 33.61 -7.20 45.42
C ARG A 468 32.57 -6.15 45.82
N GLU A 469 32.90 -5.25 46.74
CA GLU A 469 32.00 -4.17 47.15
C GLU A 469 31.75 -3.18 46.00
N GLU A 470 32.76 -2.84 45.21
CA GLU A 470 32.61 -2.01 44.00
C GLU A 470 31.75 -2.70 42.93
N GLN A 471 31.95 -4.00 42.71
CA GLN A 471 31.13 -4.78 41.78
C GLN A 471 29.66 -4.85 42.23
N ILE A 472 29.41 -5.02 43.53
CA ILE A 472 28.05 -4.98 44.09
C ILE A 472 27.42 -3.60 43.90
N MET A 473 28.15 -2.51 44.18
CA MET A 473 27.64 -1.15 43.97
C MET A 473 27.32 -0.88 42.49
N ALA A 474 28.14 -1.36 41.56
CA ALA A 474 27.89 -1.22 40.12
C ALA A 474 26.63 -1.98 39.69
N LEU A 475 26.44 -3.22 40.18
CA LEU A 475 25.26 -4.02 39.90
C LEU A 475 23.99 -3.41 40.52
N GLU A 476 24.07 -2.87 41.74
CA GLU A 476 22.95 -2.15 42.36
C GLU A 476 22.59 -0.88 41.58
N ALA A 477 23.58 -0.14 41.07
CA ALA A 477 23.34 1.04 40.23
C ALA A 477 22.66 0.65 38.91
N GLN A 478 23.09 -0.47 38.29
CA GLN A 478 22.48 -0.99 37.07
C GLN A 478 21.05 -1.48 37.31
N LEU A 479 20.79 -2.16 38.43
CA LEU A 479 19.44 -2.56 38.83
C LEU A 479 18.53 -1.34 39.02
N ARG A 480 18.96 -0.32 39.78
CA ARG A 480 18.19 0.92 39.97
C ARG A 480 17.98 1.69 38.66
N LYS A 481 18.90 1.58 37.70
CA LYS A 481 18.72 2.16 36.35
C LYS A 481 17.62 1.42 35.59
N SER A 482 17.70 0.08 35.55
CA SER A 482 16.70 -0.79 34.92
C SER A 482 15.30 -0.62 35.54
N GLU A 483 15.21 -0.49 36.86
CA GLU A 483 13.94 -0.24 37.57
C GLU A 483 13.30 1.10 37.17
N ARG A 484 14.12 2.16 37.02
CA ARG A 484 13.62 3.47 36.55
C ARG A 484 13.13 3.43 35.12
N GLU A 485 13.87 2.76 34.23
CA GLU A 485 13.48 2.58 32.83
C GLU A 485 12.20 1.75 32.69
N LYS A 486 12.05 0.71 33.52
CA LYS A 486 10.81 -0.08 33.62
C LYS A 486 9.63 0.78 34.05
N GLU A 487 9.79 1.59 35.10
CA GLU A 487 8.73 2.49 35.60
C GLU A 487 8.34 3.54 34.54
N GLU A 488 9.32 4.10 33.84
CA GLU A 488 9.08 5.05 32.74
C GLU A 488 8.31 4.39 31.59
N THR A 489 8.66 3.16 31.23
CA THR A 489 7.94 2.38 30.20
C THR A 489 6.50 2.09 30.61
N ILE A 490 6.26 1.70 31.87
CA ILE A 490 4.91 1.49 32.42
C ILE A 490 4.10 2.79 32.35
N ARG A 491 4.71 3.93 32.69
CA ARG A 491 4.06 5.25 32.63
C ARG A 491 3.70 5.66 31.21
N LEU A 492 4.60 5.44 30.25
CA LEU A 492 4.34 5.70 28.83
C LEU A 492 3.22 4.81 28.29
N GLN A 493 3.25 3.51 28.59
CA GLN A 493 2.20 2.57 28.21
C GLN A 493 0.84 2.98 28.79
N ALA A 494 0.78 3.33 30.07
CA ALA A 494 -0.45 3.82 30.71
C ALA A 494 -0.98 5.10 30.04
N GLY A 495 -0.08 6.01 29.65
CA GLY A 495 -0.41 7.23 28.90
C GLY A 495 -0.99 6.92 27.51
N LEU A 496 -0.38 5.99 26.78
CA LEU A 496 -0.84 5.57 25.46
C LEU A 496 -2.21 4.87 25.53
N THR A 497 -2.38 3.93 26.46
CA THR A 497 -3.67 3.25 26.69
C THR A 497 -4.77 4.23 27.06
N LYS A 498 -4.47 5.27 27.83
CA LYS A 498 -5.42 6.35 28.13
C LYS A 498 -5.83 7.10 26.86
N LYS A 499 -4.86 7.60 26.08
CA LYS A 499 -5.12 8.31 24.82
C LYS A 499 -5.94 7.48 23.83
N TYR A 500 -5.61 6.20 23.69
CA TYR A 500 -6.34 5.28 22.83
C TYR A 500 -7.79 5.10 23.27
N ARG A 501 -8.04 4.94 24.58
CA ARG A 501 -9.41 4.88 25.13
C ARG A 501 -10.18 6.16 24.90
N ASP A 502 -9.54 7.32 25.07
CA ASP A 502 -10.17 8.63 24.83
C ASP A 502 -10.55 8.79 23.35
N MET A 503 -9.64 8.46 22.42
CA MET A 503 -9.93 8.45 20.99
C MET A 503 -11.08 7.49 20.62
N THR A 504 -11.05 6.27 21.15
CA THR A 504 -12.08 5.26 20.88
C THR A 504 -13.44 5.76 21.38
N ARG A 505 -13.48 6.29 22.61
CA ARG A 505 -14.69 6.88 23.20
C ARG A 505 -15.26 8.00 22.35
N THR A 506 -14.43 8.90 21.85
CA THR A 506 -14.86 10.03 21.02
C THR A 506 -15.33 9.61 19.64
N LEU A 507 -14.65 8.65 19.00
CA LEU A 507 -14.93 8.26 17.61
C LEU A 507 -16.07 7.25 17.49
N THR A 508 -16.14 6.26 18.38
CA THR A 508 -17.11 5.16 18.28
C THR A 508 -18.29 5.32 19.22
N GLY A 509 -18.19 6.23 20.19
CA GLY A 509 -19.16 6.34 21.27
C GLY A 509 -19.05 5.26 22.34
N TYR A 510 -17.98 4.45 22.34
CA TYR A 510 -17.79 3.38 23.31
C TYR A 510 -16.56 3.59 24.20
N GLN A 511 -16.76 3.48 25.51
CA GLN A 511 -15.68 3.39 26.48
C GLN A 511 -15.33 1.93 26.75
N ILE A 512 -14.13 1.53 26.35
CA ILE A 512 -13.62 0.16 26.52
C ILE A 512 -12.65 0.12 27.71
N LYS A 513 -12.90 -0.78 28.68
CA LYS A 513 -12.06 -1.00 29.86
C LYS A 513 -11.66 -2.47 29.97
N LEU A 514 -10.37 -2.77 29.92
CA LEU A 514 -9.85 -4.08 30.34
C LEU A 514 -9.89 -4.16 31.86
N LYS A 515 -10.50 -5.21 32.42
CA LYS A 515 -10.52 -5.44 33.88
C LYS A 515 -9.49 -6.47 34.30
N ASP A 516 -9.37 -7.54 33.52
CA ASP A 516 -8.44 -8.62 33.77
C ASP A 516 -7.67 -8.90 32.47
N VAL A 517 -6.37 -8.58 32.50
CA VAL A 517 -5.46 -8.76 31.36
C VAL A 517 -5.19 -10.25 31.15
N ASP A 518 -5.15 -11.03 32.23
CA ASP A 518 -4.81 -12.45 32.21
C ASP A 518 -6.01 -13.28 31.76
N GLU A 519 -7.23 -12.88 32.15
CA GLU A 519 -8.46 -13.55 31.69
C GLU A 519 -9.01 -13.01 30.35
N GLY A 520 -8.44 -11.92 29.82
CA GLY A 520 -8.84 -11.31 28.56
C GLY A 520 -10.23 -10.65 28.60
N ILE A 521 -10.69 -10.21 29.77
CA ILE A 521 -12.05 -9.66 29.95
C ILE A 521 -12.07 -8.16 29.74
N CYS A 522 -12.95 -7.68 28.86
CA CYS A 522 -13.17 -6.26 28.60
C CYS A 522 -14.63 -5.84 28.75
N TYR A 523 -14.82 -4.66 29.32
CA TYR A 523 -16.11 -3.99 29.50
C TYR A 523 -16.25 -2.90 28.46
N VAL A 524 -17.41 -2.84 27.82
CA VAL A 524 -17.73 -1.89 26.76
C VAL A 524 -19.00 -1.15 27.14
N ASN A 525 -18.88 0.15 27.38
CA ASN A 525 -19.98 1.00 27.83
C ASN A 525 -20.25 2.06 26.75
N SER A 526 -21.51 2.23 26.35
CA SER A 526 -21.88 3.29 25.42
C SER A 526 -21.95 4.64 26.14
N ILE A 527 -21.43 5.71 25.54
CA ILE A 527 -21.62 7.09 26.05
C ILE A 527 -23.06 7.59 25.89
N TYR A 528 -23.84 6.90 25.06
CA TYR A 528 -25.24 7.21 24.79
C TYR A 528 -26.21 6.55 25.77
N ASP A 529 -25.73 5.56 26.55
CA ASP A 529 -26.56 4.92 27.57
C ASP A 529 -26.51 5.70 28.89
N GLU A 530 -27.67 6.22 29.31
CA GLU A 530 -27.84 6.96 30.57
C GLU A 530 -27.86 6.04 31.78
N LEU A 531 -28.13 4.75 31.59
CA LEU A 531 -28.20 3.76 32.66
C LEU A 531 -26.82 3.14 32.99
N GLU A 532 -25.75 3.62 32.32
CA GLU A 532 -24.36 3.16 32.45
C GLU A 532 -24.19 1.63 32.36
N LYS A 533 -25.09 0.95 31.65
CA LYS A 533 -25.01 -0.49 31.53
C LYS A 533 -23.89 -0.88 30.56
N GLN A 534 -23.37 -2.09 30.75
CA GLN A 534 -22.12 -2.53 30.11
C GLN A 534 -22.29 -3.85 29.38
N PHE A 535 -21.62 -3.97 28.24
CA PHE A 535 -21.37 -5.24 27.57
C PHE A 535 -20.04 -5.81 28.06
N VAL A 536 -19.98 -7.12 28.27
CA VAL A 536 -18.77 -7.79 28.73
C VAL A 536 -18.33 -8.76 27.65
N PHE A 537 -17.13 -8.54 27.11
CA PHE A 537 -16.54 -9.44 26.14
C PHE A 537 -15.33 -10.16 26.74
N LYS A 538 -15.12 -11.40 26.30
CA LYS A 538 -13.94 -12.20 26.61
C LYS A 538 -13.13 -12.42 25.34
N ILE A 539 -11.87 -12.07 25.39
CA ILE A 539 -10.92 -12.25 24.29
C ILE A 539 -10.20 -13.58 24.54
N ASN A 540 -10.33 -14.51 23.61
CA ASN A 540 -9.53 -15.73 23.63
C ASN A 540 -8.16 -15.43 23.04
N ALA A 541 -7.11 -15.45 23.87
CA ALA A 541 -5.75 -15.11 23.46
C ALA A 541 -5.17 -16.09 22.41
N GLU A 542 -5.62 -17.34 22.39
CA GLU A 542 -5.11 -18.36 21.46
C GLU A 542 -5.73 -18.23 20.07
N THR A 543 -7.01 -17.87 20.00
CA THR A 543 -7.74 -17.80 18.72
C THR A 543 -7.92 -16.36 18.21
N GLY A 544 -7.71 -15.36 19.06
CA GLY A 544 -8.04 -13.95 18.78
C GLY A 544 -9.54 -13.66 18.70
N ILE A 545 -10.40 -14.65 18.97
CA ILE A 545 -11.86 -14.52 18.91
C ILE A 545 -12.35 -13.77 20.14
N VAL A 546 -13.31 -12.88 19.93
CA VAL A 546 -13.96 -12.10 20.98
C VAL A 546 -15.38 -12.63 21.16
N ASP A 547 -15.69 -13.12 22.34
CA ASP A 547 -17.01 -13.66 22.68
C ASP A 547 -17.75 -12.71 23.61
N LEU A 548 -19.02 -12.43 23.32
CA LEU A 548 -19.88 -11.68 24.23
C LEU A 548 -20.31 -12.60 25.39
N LEU A 549 -19.96 -12.24 26.61
CA LEU A 549 -20.36 -12.97 27.81
C LEU A 549 -21.77 -12.55 28.23
N ASP A 550 -22.65 -13.55 28.35
CA ASP A 550 -23.96 -13.36 28.97
C ASP A 550 -23.79 -13.31 30.49
N VAL A 551 -23.61 -12.10 31.02
CA VAL A 551 -23.51 -11.86 32.47
C VAL A 551 -24.93 -11.82 33.05
N GLY A 552 -25.61 -12.95 33.00
CA GLY A 552 -27.03 -13.11 33.34
C GLY A 552 -27.41 -12.97 34.82
N GLN A 553 -26.61 -12.30 35.67
CA GLN A 553 -26.91 -12.14 37.10
C GLN A 553 -26.58 -10.78 37.72
N ASP A 554 -25.89 -9.87 37.02
CA ASP A 554 -25.63 -8.53 37.52
C ASP A 554 -26.67 -7.53 37.00
N VAL A 555 -27.15 -6.66 37.90
CA VAL A 555 -28.17 -5.60 37.65
C VAL A 555 -27.78 -4.63 36.51
N GLN A 556 -26.56 -4.73 35.98
CA GLN A 556 -25.96 -3.83 34.99
C GLN A 556 -25.70 -4.44 33.60
N SER A 557 -26.04 -5.70 33.33
CA SER A 557 -25.83 -6.32 32.01
C SER A 557 -26.98 -6.00 31.03
N GLN A 558 -26.64 -5.61 29.80
CA GLN A 558 -27.63 -5.17 28.78
C GLN A 558 -28.19 -6.31 27.90
N GLY A 559 -27.75 -7.57 28.07
CA GLY A 559 -27.97 -8.64 27.09
C GLY A 559 -29.43 -8.84 26.66
N LEU A 560 -30.38 -8.76 27.61
CA LEU A 560 -31.80 -8.95 27.33
C LEU A 560 -32.45 -7.82 26.52
N LEU A 561 -31.93 -6.59 26.63
CA LEU A 561 -32.52 -5.43 25.94
C LEU A 561 -32.17 -5.39 24.45
N TRP A 562 -31.11 -6.10 24.06
CA TRP A 562 -30.57 -6.10 22.71
C TRP A 562 -30.56 -7.50 22.11
N GLU A 563 -31.43 -8.39 22.59
CA GLU A 563 -31.45 -9.79 22.18
C GLU A 563 -31.70 -9.92 20.66
N GLU A 564 -32.54 -9.05 20.09
CA GLU A 564 -32.81 -9.03 18.65
C GLU A 564 -31.58 -8.60 17.84
N GLU A 565 -30.89 -7.54 18.26
CA GLU A 565 -29.66 -7.07 17.62
C GLU A 565 -28.52 -8.07 17.80
N MET A 566 -28.40 -8.69 18.97
CA MET A 566 -27.43 -9.76 19.24
C MET A 566 -27.68 -10.94 18.30
N ARG A 567 -28.93 -11.39 18.17
CA ARG A 567 -29.30 -12.48 17.25
C ARG A 567 -28.96 -12.12 15.80
N ARG A 568 -29.33 -10.92 15.36
CA ARG A 568 -29.15 -10.46 13.97
C ARG A 568 -27.70 -10.18 13.60
N TYR A 569 -26.90 -9.59 14.49
CA TYR A 569 -25.54 -9.17 14.17
C TYR A 569 -24.47 -10.10 14.69
N ILE A 570 -24.58 -10.60 15.92
CA ILE A 570 -23.61 -11.56 16.47
C ILE A 570 -23.95 -12.98 16.02
N GLY A 571 -25.23 -13.37 16.12
CA GLY A 571 -25.69 -14.72 15.76
C GLY A 571 -25.63 -15.00 14.25
N GLU A 572 -26.32 -14.21 13.44
CA GLU A 572 -26.44 -14.45 11.99
C GLU A 572 -25.26 -13.92 11.18
N ARG A 573 -24.69 -12.77 11.56
CA ARG A 573 -23.66 -12.07 10.79
C ARG A 573 -22.26 -12.16 11.38
N HIS A 574 -22.12 -12.73 12.57
CA HIS A 574 -20.83 -12.85 13.29
C HIS A 574 -20.05 -11.52 13.36
N SER A 575 -20.76 -10.41 13.57
CA SER A 575 -20.20 -9.06 13.52
C SER A 575 -20.48 -8.28 14.81
N ILE A 576 -19.50 -8.26 15.71
CA ILE A 576 -19.50 -7.39 16.89
C ILE A 576 -19.52 -5.90 16.50
N PRO A 577 -18.74 -5.43 15.49
CA PRO A 577 -18.84 -4.04 15.05
C PRO A 577 -20.24 -3.69 14.54
N GLY A 578 -20.87 -4.59 13.78
CA GLY A 578 -22.25 -4.39 13.30
C GLY A 578 -23.25 -4.31 14.44
N PHE A 579 -23.10 -5.17 15.46
CA PHE A 579 -23.90 -5.13 16.67
C PHE A 579 -23.75 -3.79 17.43
N LEU A 580 -22.51 -3.40 17.74
CA LEU A 580 -22.24 -2.15 18.46
C LEU A 580 -22.70 -0.91 17.66
N ALA A 581 -22.53 -0.89 16.33
CA ALA A 581 -23.05 0.19 15.51
C ALA A 581 -24.59 0.29 15.58
N ALA A 582 -25.30 -0.85 15.51
CA ALA A 582 -26.76 -0.88 15.62
C ALA A 582 -27.24 -0.38 16.99
N VAL A 583 -26.59 -0.82 18.07
CA VAL A 583 -26.88 -0.36 19.44
C VAL A 583 -26.67 1.15 19.58
N THR A 584 -25.55 1.68 19.07
CA THR A 584 -25.28 3.13 19.09
C THR A 584 -26.38 3.92 18.37
N LEU A 585 -26.76 3.53 17.15
CA LEU A 585 -27.79 4.23 16.38
C LEU A 585 -29.14 4.24 17.11
N GLN A 586 -29.51 3.15 17.77
CA GLN A 586 -30.74 3.08 18.55
C GLN A 586 -30.69 3.92 19.82
N LEU A 587 -29.57 3.90 20.55
CA LEU A 587 -29.38 4.74 21.73
C LEU A 587 -29.38 6.22 21.37
N GLU A 588 -28.75 6.59 20.26
CA GLU A 588 -28.76 7.95 19.71
C GLU A 588 -30.18 8.39 19.31
N ALA A 589 -30.93 7.52 18.63
CA ALA A 589 -32.32 7.81 18.26
C ALA A 589 -33.24 8.03 19.48
N ARG A 590 -33.01 7.29 20.58
CA ARG A 590 -33.77 7.45 21.84
C ARG A 590 -33.49 8.77 22.55
N ARG A 591 -32.33 9.40 22.33
CA ARG A 591 -31.95 10.66 22.96
C ARG A 591 -32.65 11.91 22.40
N ASN A 592 -33.52 11.78 21.39
CA ASN A 592 -34.30 12.90 20.80
C ASN A 592 -33.44 14.16 20.56
N LEU A 593 -32.22 13.99 20.05
CA LEU A 593 -31.37 15.11 19.65
C LEU A 593 -31.88 15.66 18.31
N GLU A 594 -32.85 16.56 18.35
CA GLU A 594 -33.30 17.35 17.18
C GLU A 594 -32.22 18.32 16.67
N ASP A 595 -31.14 18.54 17.42
CA ASP A 595 -30.10 19.55 17.12
C ASP A 595 -28.76 19.00 16.61
N VAL A 596 -28.60 17.68 16.43
CA VAL A 596 -27.43 17.16 15.72
C VAL A 596 -27.81 17.08 14.24
N GLU A 597 -27.22 17.93 13.41
CA GLU A 597 -27.29 17.85 11.95
C GLU A 597 -27.07 16.40 11.51
N ARG A 598 -28.17 15.69 11.26
CA ARG A 598 -28.15 14.36 10.68
C ARG A 598 -27.49 14.51 9.32
N THR A 599 -26.19 14.23 9.22
CA THR A 599 -25.57 13.91 7.93
C THR A 599 -26.35 12.71 7.39
N GLN A 600 -27.22 12.97 6.41
CA GLN A 600 -28.15 12.01 5.79
C GLN A 600 -27.42 10.96 4.94
N THR A 601 -26.28 10.43 5.38
CA THR A 601 -25.47 9.50 4.60
C THR A 601 -25.80 8.02 4.85
N PHE A 602 -26.66 7.67 5.81
CA PHE A 602 -26.93 6.26 6.14
C PHE A 602 -28.38 5.78 5.95
N SER A 603 -29.28 6.60 5.40
CA SER A 603 -30.70 6.21 5.26
C SER A 603 -31.08 5.60 3.90
N VAL A 604 -30.11 5.23 3.06
CA VAL A 604 -30.37 4.49 1.81
C VAL A 604 -29.97 3.05 2.05
N LEU A 605 -30.84 2.22 2.64
CA LEU A 605 -30.85 0.75 2.46
C LEU A 605 -31.96 0.00 3.22
N HIS A 606 -32.98 0.65 3.78
CA HIS A 606 -34.18 -0.06 4.26
C HIS A 606 -35.42 0.50 3.55
N GLY A 607 -35.64 0.00 2.33
CA GLY A 607 -36.91 0.01 1.63
C GLY A 607 -37.18 -1.42 1.15
N GLU A 608 -38.11 -2.07 1.86
CA GLU A 608 -38.69 -3.42 1.67
C GLU A 608 -37.80 -4.65 1.88
#